data_AF-A0AAJ8B4J8-F1
#
_entry.id   AF-A0AAJ8B4J8-F1
#
_cell.length_a   1.000
_cell.length_b   1.000
_cell.length_c   1.000
_cell.angle_alpha   90.00
_cell.angle_beta   90.00
_cell.angle_gamma   90.00
#
_symmetry.space_group_name_H-M   'P 1'
#
loop_
_entity.id
_entity.type
_entity.pdbx_description
1 polymer ?
#
loop_
_entity_poly.entity_id
_entity_poly.type
_entity_poly.pdbx_seq_one_letter_code
_entity_poly.pdbx_strand_id
1 'polypeptide(L)'
;MCCVVKRAVLLLLLAAVIGSDPVPVPEDCEGLKTPLPSKDLHKVFGDWVLVWSIADHPQGWDLLPNVTSSHVELQLLADNKTIVFTERNLYTDKSCATYVINMSMPSDPSDSEHHTLPTESATVEKDGVVQPYNDSGVVDVYESCADCLVVIYKNIHGQYLLIYRREGHHLDAEQLKADHGHHRKQAECLGLPHDKPFIYDGAADFCHKKSSPERAVLLLLLAAVIGSDPVLVPEDCEGLNKPLPRNDLHKIFGDWVLVWSVCDPPIAWYEESQIKSSHVEFRLLPDNKTIVFNERNLLVGNSCSNFIFNMSVSSEPSHNHTLLTDAATMEVDGTVQPFNYTGVLELYESCPDCLVMVNKGSIFGQFLMIYRREGHHLDFEKLKADHGHHRKRADCLGFSDSKPFIYDGAADFCHKKSSPEVKQES
;
A
#
# COMPACT_ATOMS: atom_id res chain seq x y z
N MET A 1 -79.80 -21.92 18.91
CA MET A 1 -79.90 -23.30 18.40
C MET A 1 -79.16 -23.35 17.08
N CYS A 2 -77.89 -23.76 17.11
CA CYS A 2 -77.43 -25.14 16.87
C CYS A 2 -77.48 -25.48 15.36
N CYS A 3 -76.34 -25.48 14.68
CA CYS A 3 -75.48 -26.65 14.40
C CYS A 3 -75.83 -27.32 13.06
N VAL A 4 -74.97 -27.20 12.03
CA VAL A 4 -73.84 -28.10 11.67
C VAL A 4 -74.24 -29.18 10.63
N VAL A 5 -73.72 -28.97 9.42
CA VAL A 5 -72.98 -29.91 8.52
C VAL A 5 -73.57 -31.30 8.21
N LYS A 6 -73.64 -31.60 6.89
CA LYS A 6 -73.12 -32.84 6.25
C LYS A 6 -72.94 -32.57 4.74
N ARG A 7 -71.69 -32.44 4.28
CA ARG A 7 -70.86 -33.45 3.58
C ARG A 7 -71.41 -33.90 2.22
N ALA A 8 -70.74 -33.48 1.15
CA ALA A 8 -70.03 -34.34 0.18
C ALA A 8 -69.88 -33.58 -1.15
N VAL A 9 -68.68 -33.09 -1.46
CA VAL A 9 -68.30 -32.87 -2.85
C VAL A 9 -66.92 -33.48 -3.06
N LEU A 10 -66.94 -34.36 -4.05
CA LEU A 10 -65.94 -35.28 -4.55
C LEU A 10 -64.67 -34.54 -5.02
N LEU A 11 -63.51 -35.09 -4.67
CA LEU A 11 -62.21 -34.79 -5.25
C LEU A 11 -62.21 -35.09 -6.76
N LEU A 12 -61.99 -34.06 -7.58
CA LEU A 12 -61.42 -34.19 -8.91
C LEU A 12 -60.25 -33.21 -9.01
N LEU A 13 -59.07 -33.71 -8.65
CA LEU A 13 -57.78 -33.12 -8.97
C LEU A 13 -57.58 -33.23 -10.50
N LEU A 14 -57.87 -32.16 -11.23
CA LEU A 14 -57.27 -31.93 -12.54
C LEU A 14 -56.02 -31.08 -12.31
N ALA A 15 -54.87 -31.76 -12.31
CA ALA A 15 -53.57 -31.13 -12.40
C ALA A 15 -53.51 -30.34 -13.71
N ALA A 16 -53.75 -29.02 -13.64
CA ALA A 16 -53.14 -28.11 -14.57
C ALA A 16 -51.65 -28.10 -14.21
N VAL A 17 -50.89 -29.00 -14.84
CA VAL A 17 -49.46 -28.80 -15.05
C VAL A 17 -49.35 -27.56 -15.93
N ILE A 18 -49.39 -26.39 -15.31
CA ILE A 18 -48.63 -25.27 -15.84
C ILE A 18 -47.21 -25.74 -15.59
N GLY A 19 -46.63 -26.37 -16.61
CA GLY A 19 -45.20 -26.57 -16.63
C GLY A 19 -44.61 -25.19 -16.34
N SER A 20 -43.90 -25.07 -15.23
CA SER A 20 -42.87 -24.06 -15.14
C SER A 20 -41.93 -24.41 -16.29
N ASP A 21 -42.18 -23.81 -17.45
CA ASP A 21 -41.20 -23.84 -18.52
C ASP A 21 -39.91 -23.36 -17.86
N PRO A 22 -38.85 -24.20 -17.80
CA PRO A 22 -37.56 -23.68 -17.40
C PRO A 22 -37.31 -22.50 -18.34
N VAL A 23 -37.02 -21.32 -17.77
CA VAL A 23 -36.53 -20.16 -18.52
C VAL A 23 -35.59 -20.72 -19.58
N PRO A 24 -35.85 -20.48 -20.88
CA PRO A 24 -35.05 -21.11 -21.93
C PRO A 24 -33.60 -20.75 -21.61
N VAL A 25 -32.78 -21.77 -21.31
CA VAL A 25 -31.34 -21.58 -21.25
C VAL A 25 -30.99 -21.03 -22.62
N PRO A 26 -30.44 -19.82 -22.74
CA PRO A 26 -30.12 -19.27 -24.05
C PRO A 26 -29.24 -20.29 -24.75
N GLU A 27 -29.63 -20.71 -25.96
CA GLU A 27 -28.93 -21.65 -26.84
C GLU A 27 -27.51 -21.16 -27.24
N ASP A 28 -27.01 -20.12 -26.57
CA ASP A 28 -25.90 -19.26 -26.94
C ASP A 28 -25.01 -18.91 -25.71
N CYS A 29 -25.02 -19.78 -24.68
CA CYS A 29 -24.17 -19.67 -23.48
C CYS A 29 -22.88 -20.53 -23.56
N GLU A 30 -22.56 -21.05 -24.75
CA GLU A 30 -21.35 -21.85 -24.96
C GLU A 30 -20.10 -21.03 -24.61
N GLY A 31 -19.19 -21.60 -23.80
CA GLY A 31 -18.00 -20.91 -23.30
C GLY A 31 -18.24 -19.91 -22.16
N LEU A 32 -19.47 -19.42 -21.97
CA LEU A 32 -19.79 -18.39 -20.95
C LEU A 32 -20.03 -18.98 -19.55
N LYS A 33 -20.17 -20.29 -19.41
CA LYS A 33 -20.32 -20.95 -18.10
C LYS A 33 -19.18 -21.91 -17.79
N THR A 34 -18.19 -22.00 -18.67
CA THR A 34 -17.12 -22.99 -18.56
C THR A 34 -16.17 -22.55 -17.45
N PRO A 35 -16.04 -23.31 -16.36
CA PRO A 35 -15.09 -22.96 -15.32
C PRO A 35 -13.67 -23.21 -15.80
N LEU A 36 -12.73 -22.40 -15.31
CA LEU A 36 -11.31 -22.56 -15.63
C LEU A 36 -10.77 -23.83 -14.96
N PRO A 37 -10.15 -24.76 -15.71
CA PRO A 37 -9.55 -25.96 -15.13
C PRO A 37 -8.39 -25.63 -14.19
N SER A 38 -8.19 -26.40 -13.12
CA SER A 38 -7.09 -26.17 -12.14
C SER A 38 -5.70 -26.07 -12.76
N LYS A 39 -5.40 -26.91 -13.75
CA LYS A 39 -4.12 -26.88 -14.49
C LYS A 39 -3.84 -25.51 -15.13
N ASP A 40 -4.89 -24.75 -15.41
CA ASP A 40 -4.85 -23.46 -16.09
C ASP A 40 -4.98 -22.27 -15.12
N LEU A 41 -5.11 -22.51 -13.81
CA LEU A 41 -5.17 -21.43 -12.79
C LEU A 41 -3.96 -20.49 -12.85
N HIS A 42 -2.80 -20.97 -13.31
CA HIS A 42 -1.62 -20.12 -13.48
C HIS A 42 -1.86 -18.91 -14.41
N LYS A 43 -2.87 -18.97 -15.30
CA LYS A 43 -3.24 -17.88 -16.22
C LYS A 43 -3.85 -16.67 -15.52
N VAL A 44 -4.33 -16.82 -14.29
CA VAL A 44 -5.02 -15.76 -13.54
C VAL A 44 -4.05 -14.83 -12.82
N PHE A 45 -2.77 -15.22 -12.67
CA PHE A 45 -1.78 -14.40 -11.97
C PHE A 45 -1.38 -13.17 -12.77
N GLY A 46 -1.15 -12.07 -12.05
CA GLY A 46 -0.82 -10.77 -12.62
C GLY A 46 -1.71 -9.64 -12.12
N ASP A 47 -1.65 -8.53 -12.84
CA ASP A 47 -2.32 -7.27 -12.51
C ASP A 47 -3.55 -7.07 -13.41
N TRP A 48 -4.66 -6.69 -12.77
CA TRP A 48 -5.99 -6.66 -13.37
C TRP A 48 -6.76 -5.41 -12.93
N VAL A 49 -7.59 -4.87 -13.81
CA VAL A 49 -8.49 -3.75 -13.53
C VAL A 49 -9.92 -4.21 -13.67
N LEU A 50 -10.74 -3.96 -12.64
CA LEU A 50 -12.17 -4.27 -12.69
C LEU A 50 -12.84 -3.33 -13.68
N VAL A 51 -13.45 -3.88 -14.74
CA VAL A 51 -14.13 -3.07 -15.75
C VAL A 51 -15.65 -3.15 -15.65
N TRP A 52 -16.15 -4.25 -15.08
CA TRP A 52 -17.57 -4.48 -14.95
C TRP A 52 -17.87 -5.43 -13.78
N SER A 53 -18.89 -5.11 -12.99
CA SER A 53 -19.32 -6.00 -11.90
C SER A 53 -20.80 -5.88 -11.58
N ILE A 54 -21.38 -6.94 -11.04
CA ILE A 54 -22.73 -6.97 -10.47
C ILE A 54 -22.71 -7.71 -9.14
N ALA A 55 -23.71 -7.45 -8.31
CA ALA A 55 -23.99 -8.20 -7.10
C ALA A 55 -25.44 -8.70 -7.10
N ASP A 56 -25.69 -9.81 -6.42
CA ASP A 56 -27.04 -10.38 -6.26
C ASP A 56 -27.74 -9.98 -4.94
N HIS A 57 -27.10 -9.14 -4.12
CA HIS A 57 -27.56 -8.81 -2.76
C HIS A 57 -27.43 -7.31 -2.46
N PRO A 58 -28.23 -6.79 -1.50
CA PRO A 58 -28.32 -5.35 -1.24
C PRO A 58 -27.00 -4.66 -0.87
N GLN A 59 -26.16 -5.30 -0.05
CA GLN A 59 -24.88 -4.70 0.37
C GLN A 59 -23.96 -4.45 -0.83
N GLY A 60 -23.95 -5.36 -1.82
CA GLY A 60 -23.22 -5.16 -3.06
C GLY A 60 -23.81 -4.05 -3.93
N TRP A 61 -25.14 -3.88 -3.92
CA TRP A 61 -25.79 -2.76 -4.62
C TRP A 61 -25.50 -1.40 -4.00
N ASP A 62 -25.23 -1.35 -2.69
CA ASP A 62 -24.82 -0.12 -2.01
C ASP A 62 -23.30 0.13 -2.18
N LEU A 63 -22.50 -0.93 -2.27
CA LEU A 63 -21.04 -0.85 -2.41
C LEU A 63 -20.60 -0.44 -3.82
N LEU A 64 -21.07 -1.16 -4.84
CA LEU A 64 -20.59 -1.03 -6.21
C LEU A 64 -20.72 0.41 -6.79
N PRO A 65 -21.81 1.16 -6.56
CA PRO A 65 -21.92 2.54 -7.03
C PRO A 65 -20.96 3.52 -6.33
N ASN A 66 -20.43 3.14 -5.17
CA ASN A 66 -19.50 3.97 -4.41
C ASN A 66 -18.04 3.75 -4.83
N VAL A 67 -17.74 2.74 -5.65
CA VAL A 67 -16.40 2.48 -6.20
C VAL A 67 -16.26 3.19 -7.55
N THR A 68 -15.14 3.86 -7.76
CA THR A 68 -14.78 4.51 -9.04
C THR A 68 -13.80 3.67 -9.85
N SER A 69 -12.85 3.00 -9.19
CA SER A 69 -11.93 2.07 -9.82
C SER A 69 -11.52 0.97 -8.83
N SER A 70 -11.15 -0.19 -9.35
CA SER A 70 -10.60 -1.30 -8.58
C SER A 70 -9.45 -1.94 -9.35
N HIS A 71 -8.28 -2.02 -8.72
CA HIS A 71 -7.09 -2.70 -9.24
C HIS A 71 -6.76 -3.92 -8.39
N VAL A 72 -6.52 -5.05 -9.03
CA VAL A 72 -6.28 -6.34 -8.39
C VAL A 72 -4.91 -6.89 -8.78
N GLU A 73 -4.15 -7.36 -7.79
CA GLU A 73 -2.98 -8.21 -7.99
C GLU A 73 -3.28 -9.63 -7.53
N LEU A 74 -3.07 -10.61 -8.40
CA LEU A 74 -3.18 -12.04 -8.09
C LEU A 74 -1.80 -12.68 -8.15
N GLN A 75 -1.33 -13.24 -7.03
CA GLN A 75 0.00 -13.80 -6.90
C GLN A 75 -0.01 -15.15 -6.19
N LEU A 76 0.75 -16.11 -6.69
CA LEU A 76 1.06 -17.33 -5.96
C LEU A 76 2.24 -17.09 -5.03
N LEU A 77 2.11 -17.45 -3.76
CA LEU A 77 3.22 -17.41 -2.81
C LEU A 77 4.23 -18.52 -3.07
N ALA A 78 5.43 -18.36 -2.50
CA ALA A 78 6.54 -19.30 -2.64
C ALA A 78 6.23 -20.72 -2.11
N ASP A 79 5.17 -20.88 -1.32
CA ASP A 79 4.69 -22.18 -0.83
C ASP A 79 3.89 -22.98 -1.88
N ASN A 80 3.56 -22.37 -3.03
CA ASN A 80 2.73 -22.90 -4.11
C ASN A 80 1.32 -23.34 -3.67
N LYS A 81 0.88 -22.89 -2.50
CA LYS A 81 -0.39 -23.30 -1.88
C LYS A 81 -1.30 -22.12 -1.62
N THR A 82 -0.75 -20.93 -1.44
CA THR A 82 -1.54 -19.74 -1.14
C THR A 82 -1.50 -18.76 -2.30
N ILE A 83 -2.68 -18.38 -2.78
CA ILE A 83 -2.88 -17.26 -3.70
C ILE A 83 -3.19 -16.02 -2.86
N VAL A 84 -2.44 -14.95 -3.06
CA VAL A 84 -2.75 -13.63 -2.51
C VAL A 84 -3.48 -12.82 -3.56
N PHE A 85 -4.71 -12.43 -3.22
CA PHE A 85 -5.51 -11.47 -3.96
C PHE A 85 -5.43 -10.11 -3.23
N THR A 86 -4.79 -9.13 -3.86
CA THR A 86 -4.69 -7.76 -3.35
C THR A 86 -5.56 -6.85 -4.18
N GLU A 87 -6.69 -6.41 -3.66
CA GLU A 87 -7.60 -5.47 -4.32
C GLU A 87 -7.46 -4.08 -3.73
N ARG A 88 -7.40 -3.06 -4.59
CA ARG A 88 -7.33 -1.66 -4.19
C ARG A 88 -8.49 -0.91 -4.82
N ASN A 89 -9.41 -0.46 -3.98
CA ASN A 89 -10.63 0.23 -4.39
C ASN A 89 -10.49 1.73 -4.13
N LEU A 90 -10.68 2.54 -5.18
CA LEU A 90 -10.85 4.00 -5.06
C LEU A 90 -12.34 4.31 -4.99
N TYR A 91 -12.77 4.96 -3.93
CA TYR A 91 -14.17 5.33 -3.73
C TYR A 91 -14.50 6.72 -4.30
N THR A 92 -15.79 6.99 -4.49
CA THR A 92 -16.30 8.27 -5.01
C THR A 92 -15.92 9.47 -4.15
N ASP A 93 -15.73 9.27 -2.84
CA ASP A 93 -15.23 10.26 -1.89
C ASP A 93 -13.70 10.44 -1.91
N LYS A 94 -13.02 9.79 -2.87
CA LYS A 94 -11.56 9.74 -3.04
C LYS A 94 -10.80 8.99 -1.94
N SER A 95 -11.51 8.32 -1.03
CA SER A 95 -10.85 7.41 -0.08
C SER A 95 -10.38 6.14 -0.79
N CYS A 96 -9.35 5.51 -0.22
CA CYS A 96 -8.80 4.25 -0.69
C CYS A 96 -8.99 3.16 0.37
N ALA A 97 -9.33 1.96 -0.08
CA ALA A 97 -9.19 0.76 0.74
C ALA A 97 -8.40 -0.31 -0.01
N THR A 98 -7.49 -0.97 0.68
CA THR A 98 -6.76 -2.13 0.17
C THR A 98 -7.21 -3.38 0.92
N TYR A 99 -7.73 -4.35 0.19
CA TYR A 99 -8.09 -5.66 0.71
C TYR A 99 -7.01 -6.65 0.31
N VAL A 100 -6.48 -7.39 1.29
CA VAL A 100 -5.55 -8.50 1.05
C VAL A 100 -6.23 -9.77 1.52
N ILE A 101 -6.54 -10.65 0.57
CA ILE A 101 -7.26 -11.90 0.79
C ILE A 101 -6.34 -13.06 0.40
N ASN A 102 -6.10 -13.96 1.35
CA ASN A 102 -5.37 -15.20 1.12
C ASN A 102 -6.36 -16.28 0.75
N MET A 103 -6.13 -16.97 -0.36
CA MET A 103 -6.94 -18.09 -0.84
C MET A 103 -6.07 -19.35 -0.97
N SER A 104 -6.67 -20.51 -0.80
CA SER A 104 -5.97 -21.79 -0.97
C SER A 104 -6.05 -22.32 -2.39
N MET A 105 -4.91 -22.76 -2.92
CA MET A 105 -4.84 -23.56 -4.14
C MET A 105 -5.50 -24.92 -3.96
N PRO A 106 -6.04 -25.51 -5.04
CA PRO A 106 -6.49 -26.89 -5.05
C PRO A 106 -5.37 -27.85 -4.60
N SER A 107 -5.71 -28.83 -3.77
CA SER A 107 -4.73 -29.76 -3.19
C SER A 107 -4.07 -30.68 -4.22
N ASP A 108 -4.74 -30.94 -5.34
CA ASP A 108 -4.20 -31.70 -6.47
C ASP A 108 -4.31 -30.85 -7.76
N PRO A 109 -3.22 -30.25 -8.23
CA PRO A 109 -3.22 -29.47 -9.47
C PRO A 109 -3.32 -30.33 -10.74
N SER A 110 -3.20 -31.65 -10.62
CA SER A 110 -3.42 -32.60 -11.71
C SER A 110 -4.88 -33.03 -11.84
N ASP A 111 -5.69 -32.73 -10.82
CA ASP A 111 -7.14 -32.83 -10.90
C ASP A 111 -7.64 -31.78 -11.90
N SER A 112 -8.17 -32.26 -13.03
CA SER A 112 -8.65 -31.41 -14.11
C SER A 112 -10.05 -30.87 -13.87
N GLU A 113 -10.67 -31.19 -12.73
CA GLU A 113 -12.00 -30.70 -12.36
C GLU A 113 -11.99 -29.19 -12.02
N HIS A 114 -13.18 -28.63 -11.87
CA HIS A 114 -13.35 -27.25 -11.43
C HIS A 114 -13.15 -27.18 -9.92
N HIS A 115 -12.29 -26.26 -9.46
CA HIS A 115 -12.10 -26.02 -8.03
C HIS A 115 -12.45 -24.60 -7.65
N THR A 116 -13.30 -24.52 -6.64
CA THR A 116 -13.61 -23.32 -5.90
C THR A 116 -12.46 -23.02 -4.93
N LEU A 117 -11.90 -21.81 -4.99
CA LEU A 117 -10.79 -21.37 -4.13
C LEU A 117 -11.34 -20.78 -2.82
N PRO A 118 -11.13 -21.42 -1.65
CA PRO A 118 -11.61 -20.88 -0.39
C PRO A 118 -10.71 -19.75 0.12
N THR A 119 -11.32 -18.73 0.72
CA THR A 119 -10.59 -17.67 1.44
C THR A 119 -10.18 -18.19 2.82
N GLU A 120 -8.90 -18.06 3.16
CA GLU A 120 -8.32 -18.48 4.44
C GLU A 120 -8.29 -17.36 5.47
N SER A 121 -7.94 -16.15 5.01
CA SER A 121 -7.85 -14.95 5.84
C SER A 121 -7.93 -13.72 4.97
N ALA A 122 -8.43 -12.63 5.55
CA ALA A 122 -8.45 -11.34 4.88
C ALA A 122 -8.07 -10.21 5.84
N THR A 123 -7.49 -9.16 5.28
CA THR A 123 -7.24 -7.90 5.97
C THR A 123 -7.72 -6.75 5.09
N VAL A 124 -8.11 -5.65 5.73
CA VAL A 124 -8.43 -4.39 5.06
C VAL A 124 -7.53 -3.30 5.63
N GLU A 125 -6.87 -2.57 4.75
CA GLU A 125 -6.23 -1.30 5.05
C GLU A 125 -7.18 -0.18 4.59
N LYS A 126 -7.62 0.66 5.52
CA LYS A 126 -8.30 1.91 5.22
C LYS A 126 -7.62 3.02 6.00
N ASP A 127 -7.31 4.13 5.33
CA ASP A 127 -6.63 5.29 5.92
C ASP A 127 -5.33 4.90 6.68
N GLY A 128 -4.58 3.92 6.14
CA GLY A 128 -3.32 3.43 6.72
C GLY A 128 -3.47 2.47 7.91
N VAL A 129 -4.69 2.16 8.34
CA VAL A 129 -4.96 1.22 9.43
C VAL A 129 -5.30 -0.15 8.86
N VAL A 130 -4.43 -1.13 9.10
CA VAL A 130 -4.67 -2.53 8.75
C VAL A 130 -5.47 -3.22 9.85
N GLN A 131 -6.57 -3.84 9.48
CA GLN A 131 -7.46 -4.54 10.40
C GLN A 131 -7.80 -5.93 9.84
N PRO A 132 -8.01 -6.94 10.69
CA PRO A 132 -8.62 -8.19 10.26
C PRO A 132 -9.95 -7.90 9.56
N TYR A 133 -10.10 -8.38 8.34
CA TYR A 133 -11.35 -8.32 7.61
C TYR A 133 -12.01 -9.69 7.74
N ASN A 134 -13.19 -9.72 8.35
CA ASN A 134 -13.92 -10.96 8.53
C ASN A 134 -14.53 -11.37 7.18
N ASP A 135 -13.74 -12.09 6.41
CA ASP A 135 -14.16 -12.70 5.16
C ASP A 135 -14.25 -14.22 5.33
N SER A 136 -15.36 -14.78 4.85
CA SER A 136 -15.56 -16.22 4.68
C SER A 136 -16.26 -16.41 3.35
N GLY A 137 -15.43 -16.41 2.31
CA GLY A 137 -15.86 -16.48 0.93
C GLY A 137 -15.15 -17.57 0.15
N VAL A 138 -15.57 -17.70 -1.10
CA VAL A 138 -15.00 -18.59 -2.09
C VAL A 138 -14.98 -17.93 -3.46
N VAL A 139 -14.01 -18.31 -4.27
CA VAL A 139 -13.78 -17.76 -5.61
C VAL A 139 -13.88 -18.87 -6.66
N ASP A 140 -14.77 -18.70 -7.64
CA ASP A 140 -14.86 -19.51 -8.84
C ASP A 140 -14.31 -18.71 -10.03
N VAL A 141 -13.41 -19.31 -10.82
CA VAL A 141 -12.83 -18.66 -12.01
C VAL A 141 -13.38 -19.32 -13.27
N TYR A 142 -13.69 -18.52 -14.28
CA TYR A 142 -14.24 -18.98 -15.55
C TYR A 142 -13.25 -18.77 -16.71
N GLU A 143 -13.34 -19.64 -17.71
CA GLU A 143 -12.60 -19.47 -18.96
C GLU A 143 -12.98 -18.15 -19.64
N SER A 144 -11.99 -17.44 -20.15
CA SER A 144 -12.18 -16.15 -20.81
C SER A 144 -11.01 -15.86 -21.77
N CYS A 145 -10.94 -14.65 -22.32
CA CYS A 145 -9.87 -14.25 -23.24
C CYS A 145 -8.50 -14.07 -22.53
N ALA A 146 -7.41 -13.98 -23.30
CA ALA A 146 -6.05 -13.86 -22.74
C ALA A 146 -5.84 -12.64 -21.81
N ASP A 147 -6.56 -11.55 -22.09
CA ASP A 147 -6.52 -10.29 -21.35
C ASP A 147 -7.82 -10.02 -20.58
N CYS A 148 -8.59 -11.08 -20.33
CA CYS A 148 -9.82 -11.08 -19.55
C CYS A 148 -9.64 -11.92 -18.29
N LEU A 149 -10.33 -11.56 -17.22
CA LEU A 149 -10.52 -12.44 -16.08
C LEU A 149 -11.98 -12.34 -15.63
N VAL A 150 -12.63 -13.50 -15.47
CA VAL A 150 -14.02 -13.61 -15.04
C VAL A 150 -14.07 -14.42 -13.76
N VAL A 151 -14.55 -13.78 -12.70
CA VAL A 151 -14.57 -14.34 -11.35
C VAL A 151 -15.98 -14.23 -10.77
N ILE A 152 -16.46 -15.31 -10.15
CA ILE A 152 -17.55 -15.22 -9.19
C ILE A 152 -16.96 -15.33 -7.79
N TYR A 153 -17.12 -14.27 -7.00
CA TYR A 153 -16.79 -14.29 -5.58
C TYR A 153 -18.08 -14.44 -4.77
N LYS A 154 -18.14 -15.43 -3.89
CA LYS A 154 -19.31 -15.74 -3.06
C LYS A 154 -18.90 -15.63 -1.60
N ASN A 155 -19.69 -14.96 -0.78
CA ASN A 155 -19.49 -14.90 0.66
C ASN A 155 -20.82 -15.04 1.40
N ILE A 156 -20.80 -14.82 2.71
CA ILE A 156 -22.00 -14.91 3.57
C ILE A 156 -23.12 -13.94 3.20
N HIS A 157 -22.83 -12.87 2.43
CA HIS A 157 -23.80 -11.85 2.04
C HIS A 157 -24.42 -12.12 0.66
N GLY A 158 -23.72 -12.82 -0.22
CA GLY A 158 -24.18 -13.16 -1.56
C GLY A 158 -23.01 -13.34 -2.52
N GLN A 159 -23.25 -13.04 -3.79
CA GLN A 159 -22.32 -13.26 -4.89
C GLN A 159 -22.05 -11.97 -5.66
N TYR A 160 -20.82 -11.85 -6.13
CA TYR A 160 -20.39 -10.86 -7.09
C TYR A 160 -19.92 -11.57 -8.36
N LEU A 161 -20.37 -11.12 -9.53
CA LEU A 161 -19.66 -11.39 -10.77
C LEU A 161 -18.73 -10.21 -11.04
N LEU A 162 -17.45 -10.52 -11.22
CA LEU A 162 -16.36 -9.58 -11.37
C LEU A 162 -15.69 -9.86 -12.72
N ILE A 163 -15.66 -8.87 -13.59
CA ILE A 163 -15.05 -8.97 -14.91
C ILE A 163 -13.93 -7.94 -15.00
N TYR A 164 -12.73 -8.43 -15.24
CA TYR A 164 -11.51 -7.65 -15.28
C TYR A 164 -10.87 -7.64 -16.66
N ARG A 165 -10.08 -6.60 -16.92
CA ARG A 165 -9.11 -6.52 -18.01
C ARG A 165 -7.70 -6.53 -17.45
N ARG A 166 -6.78 -7.12 -18.19
CA ARG A 166 -5.35 -7.06 -17.84
C ARG A 166 -4.88 -5.60 -17.79
N GLU A 167 -3.96 -5.29 -16.88
CA GLU A 167 -3.36 -3.96 -16.80
C GLU A 167 -2.88 -3.46 -18.18
N GLY A 168 -3.16 -2.19 -18.51
CA GLY A 168 -2.93 -1.60 -19.84
C GLY A 168 -4.01 -1.88 -20.91
N HIS A 169 -4.84 -2.91 -20.75
CA HIS A 169 -5.93 -3.25 -21.71
C HIS A 169 -7.30 -2.67 -21.33
N HIS A 170 -7.35 -1.83 -20.29
CA HIS A 170 -8.56 -1.15 -19.80
C HIS A 170 -8.70 0.29 -20.30
N LEU A 171 -7.73 0.79 -21.07
CA LEU A 171 -7.62 2.21 -21.44
C LEU A 171 -8.57 2.64 -22.58
N ASP A 172 -9.11 1.69 -23.36
CA ASP A 172 -10.03 1.98 -24.45
C ASP A 172 -11.49 1.96 -23.97
N ALA A 173 -11.98 3.11 -23.54
CA ALA A 173 -13.34 3.28 -23.02
C ALA A 173 -14.44 2.90 -24.02
N GLU A 174 -14.21 3.07 -25.32
CA GLU A 174 -15.21 2.69 -26.34
C GLU A 174 -15.25 1.18 -26.51
N GLN A 175 -14.10 0.51 -26.46
CA GLN A 175 -14.05 -0.96 -26.46
C GLN A 175 -14.70 -1.55 -25.21
N LEU A 176 -14.42 -1.01 -24.02
CA LEU A 176 -15.08 -1.45 -22.77
C LEU A 176 -16.61 -1.34 -22.88
N LYS A 177 -17.09 -0.22 -23.43
CA LYS A 177 -18.51 0.02 -23.63
C LYS A 177 -19.14 -0.94 -24.64
N ALA A 178 -18.41 -1.29 -25.70
CA ALA A 178 -18.86 -2.28 -26.68
C ALA A 178 -19.02 -3.67 -26.04
N ASP A 179 -18.21 -4.00 -25.04
CA ASP A 179 -18.21 -5.31 -24.35
C ASP A 179 -19.34 -5.45 -23.31
N HIS A 180 -20.02 -4.36 -22.92
CA HIS A 180 -21.11 -4.41 -21.93
C HIS A 180 -22.23 -5.39 -22.30
N GLY A 181 -22.55 -5.54 -23.59
CA GLY A 181 -23.54 -6.51 -24.05
C GLY A 181 -23.10 -7.95 -23.76
N HIS A 182 -21.82 -8.25 -23.98
CA HIS A 182 -21.23 -9.55 -23.68
C HIS A 182 -21.21 -9.82 -22.16
N HIS A 183 -20.87 -8.83 -21.34
CA HIS A 183 -20.88 -8.95 -19.88
C HIS A 183 -22.28 -9.22 -19.30
N ARG A 184 -23.32 -8.57 -19.84
CA ARG A 184 -24.71 -8.86 -19.48
C ARG A 184 -25.09 -10.30 -19.85
N LYS A 185 -24.75 -10.73 -21.07
CA LYS A 185 -24.99 -12.10 -21.52
C LYS A 185 -24.26 -13.13 -20.64
N GLN A 186 -23.03 -12.83 -20.22
CA GLN A 186 -22.27 -13.64 -19.26
C GLN A 186 -23.04 -13.78 -17.93
N ALA A 187 -23.54 -12.67 -17.37
CA ALA A 187 -24.36 -12.68 -16.15
C ALA A 187 -25.68 -13.47 -16.33
N GLU A 188 -26.40 -13.28 -17.44
CA GLU A 188 -27.62 -14.02 -17.77
C GLU A 188 -27.36 -15.53 -17.85
N CYS A 189 -26.26 -15.93 -18.51
CA CYS A 189 -25.83 -17.31 -18.59
C CYS A 189 -25.52 -17.88 -17.20
N LEU A 190 -24.87 -17.11 -16.33
CA LEU A 190 -24.58 -17.52 -14.96
C LEU A 190 -25.80 -17.44 -14.01
N GLY A 191 -26.94 -16.92 -14.48
CA GLY A 191 -28.17 -16.78 -13.71
C GLY A 191 -28.13 -15.65 -12.68
N LEU A 192 -27.29 -14.64 -12.89
CA LEU A 192 -27.10 -13.51 -11.98
C LEU A 192 -27.86 -12.25 -12.45
N PRO A 193 -28.39 -11.43 -11.53
CA PRO A 193 -29.08 -10.19 -11.88
C PRO A 193 -28.08 -9.14 -12.39
N HIS A 194 -28.43 -8.43 -13.46
CA HIS A 194 -27.50 -7.49 -14.14
C HIS A 194 -28.08 -6.08 -14.35
N ASP A 195 -29.05 -5.68 -13.54
CA ASP A 195 -29.74 -4.39 -13.63
C ASP A 195 -28.95 -3.23 -13.01
N LYS A 196 -28.02 -3.51 -12.08
CA LYS A 196 -27.21 -2.51 -11.38
C LYS A 196 -25.71 -2.78 -11.51
N PRO A 197 -25.14 -2.66 -12.72
CA PRO A 197 -23.72 -2.92 -12.90
C PRO A 197 -22.86 -1.75 -12.40
N PHE A 198 -21.75 -2.07 -11.77
CA PHE A 198 -20.55 -1.24 -11.80
C PHE A 198 -19.97 -1.25 -13.22
N ILE A 199 -19.56 -0.07 -13.68
CA ILE A 199 -18.93 0.13 -15.00
C ILE A 199 -17.74 1.06 -14.78
N TYR A 200 -16.54 0.59 -15.14
CA TYR A 200 -15.36 1.44 -15.16
C TYR A 200 -15.44 2.42 -16.33
N ASP A 201 -15.08 3.68 -16.09
CA ASP A 201 -15.18 4.76 -17.07
C ASP A 201 -13.97 4.85 -18.01
N GLY A 202 -12.93 4.04 -17.79
CA GLY A 202 -11.68 4.06 -18.56
C GLY A 202 -10.76 5.24 -18.20
N ALA A 203 -11.11 6.04 -17.20
CA ALA A 203 -10.42 7.30 -16.90
C ALA A 203 -10.15 7.52 -15.40
N ALA A 204 -10.91 6.86 -14.51
CA ALA A 204 -10.71 6.98 -13.09
C ALA A 204 -9.33 6.44 -12.70
N ASP A 205 -8.62 7.24 -11.91
CA ASP A 205 -7.32 6.89 -11.34
C ASP A 205 -7.45 5.71 -10.37
N PHE A 206 -6.32 5.11 -9.99
CA PHE A 206 -6.29 3.96 -9.09
C PHE A 206 -5.65 4.32 -7.75
N CYS A 207 -6.04 3.59 -6.71
CA CYS A 207 -5.25 3.59 -5.48
C CYS A 207 -3.90 2.92 -5.77
N HIS A 208 -2.85 3.73 -5.85
CA HIS A 208 -1.52 3.22 -6.15
C HIS A 208 -0.97 2.37 -5.01
N LYS A 209 -0.26 1.30 -5.39
CA LYS A 209 0.54 0.50 -4.47
C LYS A 209 1.52 1.42 -3.76
N LYS A 210 1.45 1.49 -2.42
CA LYS A 210 2.59 1.95 -1.62
C LYS A 210 3.74 0.99 -1.94
N SER A 211 4.77 1.48 -2.64
CA SER A 211 5.84 0.65 -3.22
C SER A 211 6.52 -0.21 -2.16
N SER A 212 6.59 -1.54 -2.39
CA SER A 212 7.45 -2.42 -1.59
C SER A 212 8.86 -2.46 -2.18
N PRO A 213 9.94 -2.35 -1.37
CA PRO A 213 11.32 -2.27 -1.87
C PRO A 213 11.79 -3.51 -2.66
N GLU A 214 11.18 -4.68 -2.44
CA GLU A 214 11.69 -5.97 -2.91
C GLU A 214 11.48 -6.21 -4.42
N ARG A 215 10.45 -5.62 -5.03
CA ARG A 215 10.18 -5.81 -6.47
C ARG A 215 11.09 -4.98 -7.37
N ALA A 216 11.56 -3.83 -6.91
CA ALA A 216 12.51 -3.01 -7.64
C ALA A 216 13.86 -3.73 -7.79
N VAL A 217 14.31 -4.42 -6.74
CA VAL A 217 15.59 -5.15 -6.74
C VAL A 217 15.56 -6.36 -7.68
N LEU A 218 14.43 -7.10 -7.74
CA LEU A 218 14.32 -8.29 -8.60
C LEU A 218 14.26 -7.95 -10.10
N LEU A 219 13.56 -6.85 -10.46
CA LEU A 219 13.54 -6.32 -11.82
C LEU A 219 14.92 -5.80 -12.27
N LEU A 220 15.67 -5.16 -11.35
CA LEU A 220 17.04 -4.72 -11.61
C LEU A 220 18.01 -5.88 -11.85
N LEU A 221 17.83 -7.00 -11.15
CA LEU A 221 18.67 -8.19 -11.33
C LEU A 221 18.36 -8.97 -12.61
N LEU A 222 17.09 -9.00 -13.04
CA LEU A 222 16.69 -9.65 -14.30
C LEU A 222 17.09 -8.83 -15.55
N ALA A 223 17.02 -7.50 -15.46
CA ALA A 223 17.46 -6.61 -16.54
C ALA A 223 18.98 -6.66 -16.80
N ALA A 224 19.79 -7.04 -15.81
CA ALA A 224 21.24 -7.18 -15.96
C ALA A 224 21.66 -8.45 -16.75
N VAL A 225 20.78 -9.45 -16.88
CA VAL A 225 21.11 -10.75 -17.49
C VAL A 225 20.71 -10.82 -18.97
N ILE A 226 19.69 -10.06 -19.38
CA ILE A 226 19.21 -10.02 -20.76
C ILE A 226 19.59 -8.66 -21.31
N GLY A 227 20.77 -8.55 -21.95
CA GLY A 227 21.33 -7.33 -22.54
C GLY A 227 20.43 -6.67 -23.58
N SER A 228 19.32 -6.11 -23.11
CA SER A 228 18.33 -5.32 -23.83
C SER A 228 18.48 -3.91 -23.30
N ASP A 229 18.47 -2.94 -24.20
CA ASP A 229 18.80 -1.54 -23.94
C ASP A 229 18.19 -1.00 -22.63
N PRO A 230 18.96 -0.18 -21.89
CA PRO A 230 18.52 0.32 -20.60
C PRO A 230 17.21 1.09 -20.76
N VAL A 231 16.16 0.58 -20.12
CA VAL A 231 15.00 1.39 -19.73
C VAL A 231 15.57 2.62 -19.05
N LEU A 232 15.26 3.79 -19.59
CA LEU A 232 15.77 5.08 -19.14
C LEU A 232 15.71 5.15 -17.61
N VAL A 233 16.88 5.14 -16.97
CA VAL A 233 17.06 5.95 -15.76
C VAL A 233 16.64 7.35 -16.21
N PRO A 234 15.65 7.99 -15.59
CA PRO A 234 15.31 9.36 -15.94
C PRO A 234 16.62 10.15 -15.90
N GLU A 235 16.94 10.85 -16.99
CA GLU A 235 18.18 11.59 -17.26
C GLU A 235 18.46 12.70 -16.21
N ASP A 236 17.76 12.68 -15.08
CA ASP A 236 17.50 13.82 -14.21
C ASP A 236 17.77 13.55 -12.71
N CYS A 237 18.26 12.35 -12.34
CA CYS A 237 18.62 12.00 -10.94
C CYS A 237 20.13 12.10 -10.61
N GLU A 238 20.95 12.55 -11.56
CA GLU A 238 22.40 12.63 -11.37
C GLU A 238 22.78 13.52 -10.17
N GLY A 239 23.51 12.96 -9.20
CA GLY A 239 23.94 13.69 -8.01
C GLY A 239 22.94 13.73 -6.85
N LEU A 240 21.71 13.27 -7.06
CA LEU A 240 20.68 13.28 -6.01
C LEU A 240 20.73 12.07 -5.09
N ASN A 241 21.34 10.97 -5.54
CA ASN A 241 21.45 9.68 -4.83
C ASN A 241 22.90 9.25 -4.55
N LYS A 242 23.88 10.18 -4.67
CA LYS A 242 25.30 9.87 -4.41
C LYS A 242 25.53 9.66 -2.90
N PRO A 243 26.00 8.48 -2.46
CA PRO A 243 26.28 8.25 -1.04
C PRO A 243 27.44 9.10 -0.53
N LEU A 244 27.40 9.53 0.73
CA LEU A 244 28.46 10.30 1.35
C LEU A 244 29.72 9.44 1.52
N PRO A 245 30.87 9.84 0.97
CA PRO A 245 32.10 9.07 1.11
C PRO A 245 32.53 8.95 2.59
N ARG A 246 33.10 7.81 2.96
CA ARG A 246 33.55 7.57 4.35
C ARG A 246 34.51 8.62 4.88
N ASN A 247 35.44 9.10 4.04
CA ASN A 247 36.41 10.13 4.42
C ASN A 247 35.75 11.47 4.74
N ASP A 248 34.51 11.65 4.29
CA ASP A 248 33.70 12.85 4.47
C ASP A 248 32.69 12.73 5.62
N LEU A 249 32.66 11.62 6.37
CA LEU A 249 31.80 11.47 7.54
C LEU A 249 32.00 12.58 8.58
N HIS A 250 33.20 13.17 8.66
CA HIS A 250 33.46 14.30 9.54
C HIS A 250 32.55 15.51 9.28
N LYS A 251 31.97 15.63 8.08
CA LYS A 251 31.08 16.73 7.68
C LYS A 251 29.73 16.68 8.39
N ILE A 252 29.30 15.52 8.89
CA ILE A 252 28.00 15.36 9.56
C ILE A 252 28.01 15.86 11.00
N PHE A 253 29.17 16.00 11.63
CA PHE A 253 29.26 16.47 13.00
C PHE A 253 28.83 17.93 13.10
N GLY A 254 28.00 18.22 14.09
CA GLY A 254 27.41 19.55 14.23
C GLY A 254 25.98 19.50 14.72
N ASP A 255 25.38 20.68 14.73
CA ASP A 255 24.01 20.96 15.09
C ASP A 255 23.23 21.26 13.81
N TRP A 256 22.06 20.65 13.69
CA TRP A 256 21.27 20.63 12.48
C TRP A 256 19.78 20.78 12.81
N VAL A 257 19.06 21.47 11.94
CA VAL A 257 17.62 21.66 12.03
C VAL A 257 16.96 20.92 10.89
N LEU A 258 15.96 20.09 11.19
CA LEU A 258 15.17 19.40 10.19
C LEU A 258 14.31 20.44 9.47
N VAL A 259 14.48 20.57 8.16
CA VAL A 259 13.72 21.54 7.36
C VAL A 259 12.68 20.88 6.46
N TRP A 260 12.94 19.63 6.08
CA TRP A 260 12.07 18.89 5.20
C TRP A 260 12.22 17.40 5.46
N SER A 261 11.11 16.66 5.50
CA SER A 261 11.16 15.21 5.62
C SER A 261 9.94 14.55 5.02
N VAL A 262 10.12 13.32 4.54
CA VAL A 262 9.06 12.49 4.00
C VAL A 262 9.26 11.06 4.52
N CYS A 263 8.15 10.37 4.79
CA CYS A 263 8.14 9.02 5.32
C CYS A 263 7.50 8.07 4.29
N ASP A 264 8.06 6.86 4.16
CA ASP A 264 7.56 5.81 3.29
C ASP A 264 7.63 4.41 3.98
N PRO A 265 6.51 3.69 4.14
CA PRO A 265 5.13 4.14 3.88
C PRO A 265 4.74 5.30 4.82
N PRO A 266 3.72 6.11 4.49
CA PRO A 266 3.20 7.11 5.43
C PRO A 266 2.75 6.41 6.72
N ILE A 267 3.30 6.83 7.87
CA ILE A 267 2.97 6.23 9.17
C ILE A 267 2.15 7.19 10.00
N ALA A 268 1.05 6.68 10.55
CA ALA A 268 0.14 7.41 11.43
C ALA A 268 0.88 8.14 12.56
N TRP A 269 1.90 7.54 13.20
CA TRP A 269 2.68 8.21 14.27
C TRP A 269 3.40 9.49 13.80
N TYR A 270 3.87 9.55 12.56
CA TYR A 270 4.52 10.76 12.04
C TYR A 270 3.50 11.89 11.80
N GLU A 271 2.30 11.53 11.33
CA GLU A 271 1.19 12.46 11.15
C GLU A 271 0.51 12.85 12.47
N GLU A 272 0.46 11.94 13.44
CA GLU A 272 -0.11 12.13 14.79
C GLU A 272 0.86 12.87 15.73
N SER A 273 2.18 12.67 15.59
CA SER A 273 3.19 13.35 16.41
C SER A 273 3.25 14.85 16.14
N GLN A 274 2.74 15.29 14.97
CA GLN A 274 2.65 16.69 14.57
C GLN A 274 3.88 17.49 15.02
N ILE A 275 5.08 17.05 14.60
CA ILE A 275 6.33 17.73 14.95
C ILE A 275 6.26 19.18 14.42
N LYS A 276 6.52 20.16 15.30
CA LYS A 276 6.67 21.57 14.93
C LYS A 276 8.09 21.88 14.48
N SER A 277 9.07 21.34 15.20
CA SER A 277 10.50 21.52 14.92
C SER A 277 11.29 20.33 15.43
N SER A 278 12.42 20.05 14.77
CA SER A 278 13.37 19.02 15.19
C SER A 278 14.79 19.59 15.10
N HIS A 279 15.52 19.48 16.20
CA HIS A 279 16.94 19.81 16.28
C HIS A 279 17.73 18.54 16.56
N VAL A 280 18.75 18.27 15.74
CA VAL A 280 19.61 17.11 15.89
C VAL A 280 21.07 17.49 16.08
N GLU A 281 21.78 16.69 16.88
CA GLU A 281 23.18 16.90 17.21
C GLU A 281 23.96 15.60 16.92
N PHE A 282 24.95 15.67 16.04
CA PHE A 282 25.90 14.57 15.80
C PHE A 282 27.23 14.87 16.50
N ARG A 283 27.68 13.95 17.35
CA ARG A 283 28.98 14.04 18.06
C ARG A 283 29.72 12.71 17.99
N LEU A 284 31.03 12.76 17.75
CA LEU A 284 31.91 11.62 17.93
C LEU A 284 32.33 11.54 19.40
N LEU A 285 32.17 10.37 20.02
CA LEU A 285 32.65 10.15 21.38
C LEU A 285 34.18 10.05 21.44
N PRO A 286 34.79 10.26 22.61
CA PRO A 286 36.25 10.18 22.78
C PRO A 286 36.87 8.82 22.41
N ASP A 287 36.07 7.77 22.27
CA ASP A 287 36.51 6.45 21.81
C ASP A 287 36.82 6.40 20.29
N ASN A 288 36.52 7.48 19.56
CA ASN A 288 36.65 7.63 18.11
C ASN A 288 35.91 6.55 17.29
N LYS A 289 34.91 5.90 17.88
CA LYS A 289 34.17 4.80 17.26
C LYS A 289 32.66 5.04 17.32
N THR A 290 32.19 5.59 18.42
CA THR A 290 30.77 5.78 18.68
C THR A 290 30.35 7.19 18.30
N ILE A 291 29.35 7.28 17.43
CA ILE A 291 28.69 8.53 17.06
C ILE A 291 27.38 8.60 17.84
N VAL A 292 27.18 9.69 18.57
CA VAL A 292 25.92 9.99 19.22
C VAL A 292 25.10 10.90 18.31
N PHE A 293 23.89 10.46 17.98
CA PHE A 293 22.84 11.27 17.38
C PHE A 293 21.79 11.57 18.43
N ASN A 294 21.62 12.84 18.75
CA ASN A 294 20.67 13.32 19.74
C ASN A 294 19.63 14.21 19.05
N GLU A 295 18.40 13.74 18.99
CA GLU A 295 17.27 14.37 18.33
C GLU A 295 16.26 14.88 19.34
N ARG A 296 15.93 16.17 19.24
CA ARG A 296 14.97 16.85 20.10
C ARG A 296 13.84 17.40 19.25
N ASN A 297 12.64 16.86 19.45
CA ASN A 297 11.44 17.25 18.74
C ASN A 297 10.51 18.07 19.64
N LEU A 298 10.03 19.20 19.13
CA LEU A 298 8.89 19.92 19.69
C LEU A 298 7.62 19.43 19.00
N LEU A 299 6.64 18.97 19.77
CA LEU A 299 5.38 18.43 19.24
C LEU A 299 4.25 19.47 19.26
N VAL A 300 3.20 19.28 18.45
CA VAL A 300 1.96 20.06 18.60
C VAL A 300 1.34 19.74 19.96
N GLY A 301 1.22 20.77 20.79
CA GLY A 301 0.96 20.65 22.22
C GLY A 301 2.07 21.24 23.10
N ASN A 302 3.19 21.66 22.50
CA ASN A 302 4.36 22.24 23.16
C ASN A 302 5.04 21.29 24.16
N SER A 303 4.89 19.98 23.95
CA SER A 303 5.66 18.95 24.64
C SER A 303 6.96 18.67 23.89
N CYS A 304 7.96 18.19 24.63
CA CYS A 304 9.26 17.84 24.09
C CYS A 304 9.48 16.33 24.17
N SER A 305 9.94 15.74 23.08
CA SER A 305 10.48 14.38 23.07
C SER A 305 11.95 14.42 22.68
N ASN A 306 12.77 13.64 23.35
CA ASN A 306 14.20 13.57 23.08
C ASN A 306 14.61 12.12 22.84
N PHE A 307 15.33 11.87 21.74
CA PHE A 307 15.82 10.55 21.35
C PHE A 307 17.34 10.59 21.24
N ILE A 308 18.01 9.61 21.84
CA ILE A 308 19.47 9.51 21.80
C ILE A 308 19.83 8.15 21.24
N PHE A 309 20.61 8.17 20.16
CA PHE A 309 21.06 6.99 19.45
C PHE A 309 22.58 6.93 19.50
N ASN A 310 23.11 5.81 19.99
CA ASN A 310 24.51 5.47 19.86
C ASN A 310 24.68 4.65 18.58
N MET A 311 25.62 5.07 17.73
CA MET A 311 25.80 4.48 16.42
C MET A 311 27.25 4.21 16.09
N SER A 312 27.46 3.20 15.26
CA SER A 312 28.75 2.82 14.73
C SER A 312 28.76 2.88 13.21
N VAL A 313 29.92 3.21 12.63
CA VAL A 313 30.08 3.17 11.16
C VAL A 313 30.14 1.71 10.72
N SER A 314 29.37 1.34 9.70
CA SER A 314 29.40 -0.03 9.17
C SER A 314 30.81 -0.45 8.76
N SER A 315 31.18 -1.68 9.12
CA SER A 315 32.47 -2.28 8.78
C SER A 315 32.47 -2.90 7.37
N GLU A 316 31.31 -3.00 6.72
CA GLU A 316 31.18 -3.58 5.39
C GLU A 316 31.68 -2.61 4.30
N PRO A 317 32.58 -3.06 3.40
CA PRO A 317 33.13 -2.21 2.34
C PRO A 317 32.07 -1.62 1.39
N SER A 318 30.97 -2.35 1.14
CA SER A 318 29.85 -1.94 0.29
C SER A 318 28.88 -0.96 0.96
N HIS A 319 28.93 -0.82 2.29
CA HIS A 319 28.04 0.03 3.09
C HIS A 319 28.83 1.05 3.91
N ASN A 320 29.98 1.49 3.40
CA ASN A 320 30.91 2.41 4.07
C ASN A 320 30.37 3.83 4.37
N HIS A 321 29.13 4.11 3.96
CA HIS A 321 28.40 5.38 4.11
C HIS A 321 27.20 5.25 5.08
N THR A 322 27.08 4.11 5.79
CA THR A 322 25.96 3.85 6.69
C THR A 322 26.38 3.85 8.16
N LEU A 323 25.48 4.34 9.01
CA LEU A 323 25.58 4.27 10.46
C LEU A 323 24.58 3.24 10.97
N LEU A 324 25.04 2.33 11.81
CA LEU A 324 24.24 1.29 12.44
C LEU A 324 23.85 1.74 13.84
N THR A 325 22.58 1.59 14.22
CA THR A 325 22.15 1.87 15.58
C THR A 325 22.59 0.75 16.52
N ASP A 326 23.47 1.06 17.47
CA ASP A 326 23.94 0.12 18.50
C ASP A 326 23.01 0.12 19.73
N ALA A 327 22.52 1.29 20.11
CA ALA A 327 21.57 1.46 21.22
C ALA A 327 20.75 2.74 21.04
N ALA A 328 19.51 2.73 21.53
CA ALA A 328 18.65 3.90 21.53
C ALA A 328 17.98 4.10 22.90
N THR A 329 17.81 5.36 23.28
CA THR A 329 17.01 5.78 24.44
C THR A 329 16.05 6.88 24.02
N MET A 330 14.93 6.95 24.72
CA MET A 330 13.93 8.00 24.56
C MET A 330 13.69 8.64 25.94
N GLU A 331 13.57 9.96 25.95
CA GLU A 331 13.17 10.74 27.10
C GLU A 331 11.78 11.32 26.84
N VAL A 332 10.84 10.96 27.71
CA VAL A 332 9.48 11.51 27.74
C VAL A 332 9.29 12.13 29.11
N ASP A 333 8.91 13.40 29.15
CA ASP A 333 8.66 14.16 30.40
C ASP A 333 9.80 14.10 31.43
N GLY A 334 11.06 14.03 30.97
CA GLY A 334 12.24 13.99 31.85
C GLY A 334 12.65 12.60 32.33
N THR A 335 11.92 11.55 31.94
CA THR A 335 12.27 10.16 32.26
C THR A 335 12.94 9.51 31.05
N VAL A 336 14.19 9.10 31.21
CA VAL A 336 14.95 8.37 30.17
C VAL A 336 14.65 6.89 30.28
N GLN A 337 14.24 6.28 29.17
CA GLN A 337 13.97 4.85 29.07
C GLN A 337 14.65 4.24 27.83
N PRO A 338 15.00 2.94 27.89
CA PRO A 338 15.48 2.23 26.70
C PRO A 338 14.44 2.29 25.59
N PHE A 339 14.88 2.58 24.38
CA PHE A 339 14.05 2.58 23.20
C PHE A 339 14.48 1.40 22.32
N ASN A 340 13.62 0.39 22.21
CA ASN A 340 13.95 -0.79 21.42
C ASN A 340 13.84 -0.45 19.93
N TYR A 341 14.95 -0.01 19.34
CA TYR A 341 15.03 0.42 17.96
C TYR A 341 16.28 -0.14 17.30
N THR A 342 16.10 -0.62 16.07
CA THR A 342 17.20 -1.00 15.19
C THR A 342 16.99 -0.29 13.87
N GLY A 343 18.00 0.44 13.43
CA GLY A 343 17.90 1.19 12.18
C GLY A 343 19.27 1.41 11.55
N VAL A 344 19.23 1.61 10.24
CA VAL A 344 20.38 1.96 9.42
C VAL A 344 20.17 3.38 8.90
N LEU A 345 21.14 4.25 9.14
CA LEU A 345 21.16 5.60 8.60
C LEU A 345 22.09 5.63 7.40
N GLU A 346 21.56 5.93 6.23
CA GLU A 346 22.30 6.14 4.99
C GLU A 346 22.51 7.64 4.78
N LEU A 347 23.76 8.04 4.54
CA LEU A 347 24.15 9.44 4.34
C LEU A 347 24.41 9.71 2.86
N TYR A 348 23.95 10.87 2.39
CA TYR A 348 24.08 11.27 0.99
C TYR A 348 24.86 12.58 0.83
N GLU A 349 25.57 12.71 -0.29
CA GLU A 349 26.27 13.95 -0.63
C GLU A 349 25.29 15.12 -0.77
N SER A 350 25.66 16.25 -0.18
CA SER A 350 24.85 17.47 -0.19
C SER A 350 25.73 18.71 -0.03
N CYS A 351 25.11 19.89 0.08
CA CYS A 351 25.85 21.14 0.26
C CYS A 351 26.56 21.20 1.63
N PRO A 352 27.56 22.09 1.84
CA PRO A 352 28.30 22.19 3.10
C PRO A 352 27.45 22.47 4.36
N ASP A 353 26.31 23.14 4.16
CA ASP A 353 25.35 23.51 5.20
C ASP A 353 24.05 22.68 5.11
N CYS A 354 24.09 21.57 4.38
CA CYS A 354 23.01 20.62 4.19
C CYS A 354 23.42 19.28 4.79
N LEU A 355 22.44 18.52 5.27
CA LEU A 355 22.60 17.12 5.61
C LEU A 355 21.41 16.35 5.06
N VAL A 356 21.68 15.27 4.34
CA VAL A 356 20.65 14.38 3.80
C VAL A 356 20.88 12.98 4.30
N MET A 357 19.82 12.44 4.90
CA MET A 357 19.86 11.19 5.62
C MET A 357 18.61 10.39 5.30
N VAL A 358 18.80 9.11 4.99
CA VAL A 358 17.72 8.14 4.93
C VAL A 358 17.84 7.22 6.12
N ASN A 359 16.85 7.23 7.01
CA ASN A 359 16.78 6.28 8.12
C ASN A 359 15.84 5.13 7.75
N LYS A 360 16.38 3.91 7.72
CA LYS A 360 15.65 2.67 7.48
C LYS A 360 15.50 1.96 8.83
N GLY A 361 14.38 2.20 9.49
CA GLY A 361 14.09 1.67 10.83
C GLY A 361 13.26 0.39 10.80
N SER A 362 13.45 -0.48 11.79
CA SER A 362 12.69 -1.72 11.93
C SER A 362 11.22 -1.52 12.32
N ILE A 363 10.85 -0.34 12.86
CA ILE A 363 9.53 -0.08 13.45
C ILE A 363 8.74 1.02 12.73
N PHE A 364 9.44 1.96 12.09
CA PHE A 364 8.85 3.20 11.58
C PHE A 364 9.07 3.39 10.07
N GLY A 365 9.29 2.32 9.32
CA GLY A 365 9.52 2.44 7.88
C GLY A 365 10.77 3.26 7.57
N GLN A 366 10.74 3.98 6.46
CA GLN A 366 11.86 4.75 5.94
C GLN A 366 11.57 6.24 6.03
N PHE A 367 12.54 7.04 6.47
CA PHE A 367 12.44 8.49 6.46
C PHE A 367 13.56 9.09 5.65
N LEU A 368 13.23 9.93 4.67
CA LEU A 368 14.17 10.87 4.11
C LEU A 368 14.08 12.15 4.94
N MET A 369 15.20 12.55 5.50
CA MET A 369 15.33 13.74 6.34
C MET A 369 16.38 14.65 5.74
N ILE A 370 15.99 15.90 5.54
CA ILE A 370 16.83 16.95 4.99
C ILE A 370 16.95 18.02 6.06
N TYR A 371 18.19 18.26 6.46
CA TYR A 371 18.53 19.23 7.48
C TYR A 371 19.35 20.37 6.91
N ARG A 372 19.28 21.50 7.61
CA ARG A 372 20.17 22.65 7.42
C ARG A 372 21.01 22.82 8.67
N ARG A 373 22.26 23.23 8.49
CA ARG A 373 23.14 23.56 9.62
C ARG A 373 22.50 24.64 10.48
N GLU A 374 22.71 24.58 11.79
CA GLU A 374 22.20 25.58 12.73
C GLU A 374 22.52 27.01 12.24
N GLY A 375 21.52 27.90 12.30
CA GLY A 375 21.56 29.26 11.75
C GLY A 375 21.25 29.39 10.25
N HIS A 376 21.47 28.37 9.44
CA HIS A 376 21.17 28.38 7.99
C HIS A 376 19.73 27.98 7.64
N HIS A 377 18.93 27.59 8.63
CA HIS A 377 17.50 27.35 8.51
C HIS A 377 16.67 28.65 8.53
N LEU A 378 17.27 29.78 8.90
CA LEU A 378 16.61 31.09 9.01
C LEU A 378 16.38 31.77 7.65
N ASP A 379 16.90 31.21 6.55
CA ASP A 379 16.69 31.70 5.19
C ASP A 379 15.44 31.04 4.57
N PHE A 380 14.27 31.52 4.98
CA PHE A 380 12.97 30.95 4.62
C PHE A 380 12.70 30.93 3.11
N GLU A 381 13.09 31.99 2.40
CA GLU A 381 12.90 32.07 0.95
C GLU A 381 13.70 30.97 0.25
N LYS A 382 14.92 30.70 0.75
CA LYS A 382 15.73 29.59 0.26
C LYS A 382 15.11 28.24 0.58
N LEU A 383 14.62 28.02 1.81
CA LEU A 383 13.94 26.76 2.17
C LEU A 383 12.78 26.47 1.22
N LYS A 384 11.93 27.48 0.98
CA LYS A 384 10.78 27.36 0.10
C LYS A 384 11.17 27.10 -1.35
N ALA A 385 12.23 27.75 -1.85
CA ALA A 385 12.75 27.51 -3.19
C ALA A 385 13.30 26.08 -3.35
N ASP A 386 13.88 25.53 -2.30
CA ASP A 386 14.49 24.19 -2.31
C ASP A 386 13.46 23.05 -2.23
N HIS A 387 12.17 23.32 -1.93
CA HIS A 387 11.13 22.30 -1.82
C HIS A 387 11.00 21.41 -3.08
N GLY A 388 11.04 22.00 -4.28
CA GLY A 388 10.98 21.24 -5.52
C GLY A 388 12.19 20.33 -5.70
N HIS A 389 13.37 20.79 -5.26
CA HIS A 389 14.60 20.00 -5.28
C HIS A 389 14.54 18.84 -4.27
N HIS A 390 13.98 19.07 -3.08
CA HIS A 390 13.78 18.04 -2.06
C HIS A 390 12.81 16.96 -2.52
N ARG A 391 11.69 17.35 -3.14
CA ARG A 391 10.73 16.43 -3.76
C ARG A 391 11.40 15.57 -4.82
N LYS A 392 12.10 16.19 -5.78
CA LYS A 392 12.83 15.47 -6.82
C LYS A 392 13.86 14.48 -6.25
N ARG A 393 14.56 14.87 -5.18
CA ARG A 393 15.51 13.97 -4.49
C ARG A 393 14.78 12.79 -3.83
N ALA A 394 13.61 13.00 -3.24
CA ALA A 394 12.78 11.95 -2.69
C ALA A 394 12.36 10.95 -3.78
N ASP A 395 11.93 11.45 -4.94
CA ASP A 395 11.57 10.63 -6.10
C ASP A 395 12.75 9.77 -6.57
N CYS A 396 13.94 10.38 -6.68
CA CYS A 396 15.17 9.69 -7.07
C CYS A 396 15.65 8.65 -6.04
N LEU A 397 15.25 8.78 -4.78
CA LEU A 397 15.54 7.84 -3.70
C LEU A 397 14.40 6.83 -3.49
N GLY A 398 13.35 6.89 -4.32
CA GLY A 398 12.25 5.92 -4.31
C GLY A 398 11.22 6.14 -3.20
N PHE A 399 11.13 7.35 -2.63
CA PHE A 399 10.07 7.70 -1.69
C PHE A 399 8.76 7.94 -2.44
N SER A 400 7.65 7.41 -1.91
CA SER A 400 6.31 7.65 -2.43
C SER A 400 5.88 9.13 -2.27
N ASP A 401 4.88 9.57 -3.05
CA ASP A 401 4.34 10.94 -2.99
C ASP A 401 3.48 11.16 -1.73
N SER A 402 4.13 11.10 -0.56
CA SER A 402 3.50 11.39 0.72
C SER A 402 3.68 12.86 1.10
N LYS A 403 2.78 13.39 1.93
CA LYS A 403 2.83 14.78 2.36
C LYS A 403 4.09 15.00 3.21
N PRO A 404 5.01 15.89 2.83
CA PRO A 404 6.22 16.09 3.59
C PRO A 404 5.96 16.95 4.83
N PHE A 405 6.75 16.71 5.88
CA PHE A 405 7.01 17.72 6.88
C PHE A 405 7.79 18.87 6.26
N ILE A 406 7.39 20.08 6.57
CA ILE A 406 8.05 21.32 6.16
C ILE A 406 8.18 22.18 7.41
N TYR A 407 9.42 22.54 7.75
CA TYR A 407 9.66 23.46 8.85
C TYR A 407 9.13 24.85 8.49
N ASP A 408 8.32 25.42 9.38
CA ASP A 408 7.72 26.74 9.19
C ASP A 408 8.72 27.89 9.42
N GLY A 409 9.89 27.56 9.99
CA GLY A 409 10.95 28.49 10.39
C GLY A 409 10.59 29.44 11.54
N ALA A 410 9.39 29.31 12.10
CA ALA A 410 8.89 30.14 13.20
C ALA A 410 8.76 29.34 14.50
N ALA A 411 8.62 28.03 14.42
CA ALA A 411 8.55 27.17 15.58
C ALA A 411 9.85 27.20 16.37
N ASP A 412 9.71 27.42 17.67
CA ASP A 412 10.78 27.34 18.66
C ASP A 412 11.29 25.90 18.79
N PHE A 413 12.39 25.69 19.52
CA PHE A 413 12.98 24.37 19.74
C PHE A 413 12.91 23.97 21.20
N CYS A 414 12.93 22.65 21.44
CA CYS A 414 13.18 22.15 22.78
C CYS A 414 14.61 22.49 23.20
N HIS A 415 14.76 23.51 24.04
CA HIS A 415 16.05 23.87 24.63
C HIS A 415 16.57 22.74 25.53
N LYS A 416 17.90 22.58 25.61
CA LYS A 416 18.52 21.86 26.72
C LYS A 416 17.92 22.43 28.01
N LYS A 417 17.39 21.60 28.90
CA LYS A 417 17.34 22.00 30.31
C LYS A 417 18.77 22.36 30.66
N SER A 418 19.06 23.65 30.77
CA SER A 418 20.27 24.09 31.45
C SER A 418 20.24 23.38 32.79
N SER A 419 21.26 22.57 33.08
CA SER A 419 21.52 22.20 34.47
C SER A 419 21.39 23.48 35.30
N PRO A 420 20.68 23.45 36.44
CA PRO A 420 20.51 24.65 37.25
C PRO A 420 21.90 25.26 37.42
N GLU A 421 22.03 26.53 37.04
CA GLU A 421 23.24 27.30 37.31
C GLU A 421 23.59 27.02 38.76
N VAL A 422 24.71 26.34 38.96
CA VAL A 422 25.36 26.34 40.26
C VAL A 422 25.69 27.80 40.48
N LYS A 423 24.85 28.49 41.27
CA LYS A 423 25.24 29.75 41.88
C LYS A 423 26.59 29.47 42.53
N GLN A 424 27.65 29.98 41.92
CA GLN A 424 28.89 30.17 42.63
C GLN A 424 28.54 31.15 43.77
N GLU A 425 28.40 30.61 44.97
CA GLU A 425 28.50 31.41 46.18
C GLU A 425 29.92 31.98 46.19
N SER A 426 30.02 33.27 45.88
CA SER A 426 31.16 34.14 46.21
C SER A 426 30.98 34.72 47.60
#